data_AF-A0A353ZFH9-F1
#
_entry.id   AF-A0A353ZFH9-F1
#
_cell.length_a   1.000
_cell.length_b   1.000
_cell.length_c   1.000
_cell.angle_alpha   90.00
_cell.angle_beta   90.00
_cell.angle_gamma   90.00
#
_symmetry.space_group_name_H-M   'P 1'
#
loop_
_entity.id
_entity.type
_entity.pdbx_description
1 polymer ?
#
loop_
_entity_poly.entity_id
_entity_poly.type
_entity_poly.pdbx_seq_one_letter_code
_entity_poly.pdbx_strand_id
1 'polypeptide(L)'
;LVVQFAAGSQPFAEVLPVGLERPGTIVYYPGVAQQRARLVPAEGGLVDITETLPGAGRMDDFLGEYADQLARQPWTRSVCGLFKDVALVPRGNTWVLRDQAGQALPLIARNHWKLLALTGGARCDLAAEWDGTSLQPLGVALGGRFRAI
;
A
#
# COMPACT_ATOMS: atom_id res chain seq x y z
N LEU A 1 -9.71 -0.95 2.68
CA LEU A 1 -10.58 0.22 2.92
C LEU A 1 -11.04 0.22 4.37
N VAL A 2 -10.74 1.28 5.12
CA VAL A 2 -11.31 1.51 6.46
C VAL A 2 -12.59 2.33 6.31
N VAL A 3 -13.70 1.83 6.84
CA VAL A 3 -15.02 2.46 6.75
C VAL A 3 -15.33 3.21 8.05
N GLN A 4 -15.63 4.49 7.92
CA GLN A 4 -16.10 5.36 9.00
C GLN A 4 -17.41 6.03 8.61
N PHE A 5 -18.23 6.39 9.60
CA PHE A 5 -19.49 7.10 9.41
C PHE A 5 -19.53 8.30 10.35
N ALA A 6 -20.01 9.43 9.84
CA ALA A 6 -20.30 10.64 10.61
C ALA A 6 -21.59 11.27 10.08
N ALA A 7 -22.47 11.73 10.97
CA ALA A 7 -23.76 12.29 10.59
C ALA A 7 -23.65 13.80 10.37
N GLY A 8 -24.24 14.30 9.26
CA GLY A 8 -24.26 15.73 8.95
C GLY A 8 -22.85 16.30 8.78
N SER A 9 -22.51 17.32 9.57
CA SER A 9 -21.21 17.99 9.56
C SER A 9 -20.25 17.51 10.65
N GLN A 10 -20.55 16.39 11.31
CA GLN A 10 -19.67 15.83 12.33
C GLN A 10 -18.34 15.35 11.73
N PRO A 11 -17.21 15.51 12.42
CA PRO A 11 -15.96 14.90 12.01
C PRO A 11 -16.03 13.38 12.19
N PHE A 12 -15.19 12.65 11.45
CA PHE A 12 -14.97 11.24 11.71
C PHE A 12 -14.37 11.02 13.10
N ALA A 13 -14.84 9.98 13.78
CA ALA A 13 -14.39 9.68 15.14
C ALA A 13 -12.93 9.24 15.18
N GLU A 14 -12.46 8.47 14.19
CA GLU A 14 -11.08 7.99 14.14
C GLU A 14 -10.24 8.84 13.20
N VAL A 15 -9.18 9.41 13.74
CA VAL A 15 -8.15 10.10 12.96
C VAL A 15 -7.07 9.09 12.56
N LEU A 16 -6.75 9.05 11.27
CA LEU A 16 -5.76 8.14 10.69
C LEU A 16 -4.64 8.97 10.04
N PRO A 17 -3.74 9.56 10.84
CA PRO A 17 -2.65 10.36 10.29
C PRO A 17 -1.64 9.44 9.57
N VAL A 18 -1.09 9.95 8.48
CA VAL A 18 -0.12 9.22 7.66
C VAL A 18 1.20 9.08 8.40
N GLY A 19 1.76 7.87 8.39
CA GLY A 19 3.09 7.57 8.92
C GLY A 19 3.16 7.37 10.43
N LEU A 20 2.00 7.28 11.09
CA LEU A 20 1.90 6.85 12.47
C LEU A 20 1.23 5.46 12.54
N GLU A 21 1.58 4.70 13.56
CA GLU A 21 0.96 3.43 13.92
C GLU A 21 0.47 3.43 15.36
N ARG A 22 -0.47 2.54 15.65
CA ARG A 22 -0.90 2.24 17.01
C ARG A 22 -1.40 0.80 17.08
N PRO A 23 -1.20 0.10 18.22
CA PRO A 23 -1.91 -1.13 18.48
C PRO A 23 -3.43 -0.89 18.44
N GLY A 24 -4.17 -1.81 17.82
CA GLY A 24 -5.61 -1.69 17.71
C GLY A 24 -6.24 -2.94 17.12
N THR A 25 -7.56 -3.03 17.22
CA THR A 25 -8.33 -4.14 16.65
C THR A 25 -9.05 -3.67 15.39
N ILE A 26 -8.88 -4.41 14.31
CA ILE A 26 -9.62 -4.21 13.07
C ILE A 26 -10.61 -5.36 12.91
N VAL A 27 -11.87 -5.03 12.62
CA VAL A 27 -12.92 -6.01 12.31
C VAL A 27 -13.31 -5.91 10.85
N TYR A 28 -13.34 -7.04 10.15
CA TYR A 28 -13.66 -7.09 8.72
C TYR A 28 -15.15 -7.29 8.49
N TYR A 29 -15.68 -6.58 7.49
CA TYR A 29 -17.04 -6.84 7.02
C TYR A 29 -17.09 -8.19 6.28
N PRO A 30 -18.23 -8.91 6.33
CA PRO A 30 -18.41 -10.11 5.55
C PRO A 30 -18.12 -9.90 4.06
N GLY A 31 -17.45 -10.87 3.45
CA GLY A 31 -17.11 -10.85 2.03
C GLY A 31 -15.92 -11.75 1.71
N VAL A 32 -15.82 -12.14 0.45
CA VAL A 32 -14.85 -13.13 -0.03
C VAL A 32 -13.39 -12.65 0.07
N ALA A 33 -13.17 -11.34 -0.07
CA ALA A 33 -11.84 -10.74 -0.09
C ALA A 33 -11.52 -9.86 1.14
N GLN A 34 -12.44 -9.75 2.11
CA GLN A 34 -12.29 -8.97 3.35
C GLN A 34 -11.60 -7.59 3.17
N GLN A 35 -11.88 -6.87 2.07
CA GLN A 35 -11.20 -5.59 1.77
C GLN A 35 -11.74 -4.40 2.57
N ARG A 36 -12.84 -4.59 3.29
CA ARG A 36 -13.54 -3.55 4.06
C ARG A 36 -13.44 -3.88 5.53
N ALA A 37 -12.98 -2.91 6.29
CA ALA A 37 -12.79 -3.08 7.72
C ALA A 37 -13.31 -1.86 8.47
N ARG A 38 -13.65 -2.06 9.74
CA ARG A 38 -13.91 -1.00 10.70
C ARG A 38 -12.84 -1.08 11.77
N LEU A 39 -12.34 0.08 12.18
CA LEU A 39 -11.46 0.17 13.34
C LEU A 39 -12.30 0.12 14.62
N VAL A 40 -11.94 -0.75 15.54
CA VAL A 40 -12.47 -0.71 16.90
C VAL A 40 -11.72 0.39 17.64
N PRO A 41 -12.43 1.34 18.29
CA PRO A 41 -11.78 2.37 19.09
C PRO A 41 -10.80 1.73 20.06
N ALA A 42 -9.54 2.17 20.02
CA ALA A 42 -8.46 1.62 20.82
C ALA A 42 -7.89 2.71 21.72
N GLU A 43 -7.55 2.32 22.94
CA GLU A 43 -6.79 3.16 23.87
C GLU A 43 -5.30 3.06 23.54
N GLY A 44 -4.59 4.19 23.57
CA GLY A 44 -3.16 4.23 23.27
C GLY A 44 -2.78 5.39 22.35
N GLY A 45 -1.53 5.84 22.47
CA GLY A 45 -0.97 6.91 21.65
C GLY A 45 -0.61 6.42 20.24
N LEU A 46 -0.58 7.36 19.30
CA LEU A 46 0.05 7.16 18.00
C LEU A 46 1.56 7.30 18.16
N VAL A 47 2.31 6.40 17.54
CA VAL A 47 3.77 6.45 17.46
C VAL A 47 4.20 6.51 15.99
N ASP A 48 5.41 7.01 15.71
CA ASP A 48 5.95 6.96 14.35
C ASP A 48 6.02 5.50 13.88
N ILE A 49 5.70 5.25 12.61
CA ILE A 49 6.01 3.97 11.98
C ILE A 49 7.52 3.78 12.04
N THR A 50 7.95 2.79 12.82
CA THR A 50 9.36 2.44 12.96
C THR A 50 9.70 1.12 12.27
N GLU A 51 8.69 0.30 12.01
CA GLU A 51 8.84 -1.00 11.36
C GLU A 51 8.78 -0.91 9.83
N THR A 52 9.44 -1.85 9.16
CA THR A 52 9.28 -2.07 7.71
C THR A 52 7.83 -2.46 7.39
N LEU A 53 7.30 -1.99 6.26
CA LEU A 53 5.90 -2.27 5.90
C LEU A 53 5.71 -3.78 5.73
N PRO A 54 4.64 -4.41 6.25
CA PRO A 54 4.43 -5.85 6.15
C PRO A 54 3.94 -6.27 4.75
N GLY A 55 4.83 -6.16 3.76
CA GLY A 55 4.57 -6.46 2.35
C GLY A 55 5.38 -7.61 1.76
N ALA A 56 5.08 -7.91 0.50
CA ALA A 56 5.76 -8.94 -0.29
C ALA A 56 7.20 -8.51 -0.61
N GLY A 57 8.16 -9.40 -0.36
CA GLY A 57 9.55 -9.22 -0.78
C GLY A 57 9.81 -9.58 -2.24
N ARG A 58 8.86 -10.29 -2.87
CA ARG A 58 8.93 -10.72 -4.28
C ARG A 58 7.64 -10.39 -5.00
N MET A 59 7.74 -10.00 -6.26
CA MET A 59 6.58 -9.69 -7.09
C MET A 59 5.75 -10.93 -7.41
N ASP A 60 6.39 -12.10 -7.54
CA ASP A 60 5.72 -13.36 -7.82
C ASP A 60 4.77 -13.77 -6.68
N ASP A 61 5.18 -13.57 -5.42
CA ASP A 61 4.37 -13.88 -4.24
C ASP A 61 3.10 -13.01 -4.23
N PHE A 62 3.27 -11.71 -4.46
CA PHE A 62 2.15 -10.76 -4.59
C PHE A 62 1.21 -11.13 -5.74
N LEU A 63 1.74 -11.48 -6.91
CA LEU A 63 0.92 -11.88 -8.05
C LEU A 63 0.18 -13.21 -7.81
N GLY A 64 0.79 -14.14 -7.08
CA GLY A 64 0.13 -15.38 -6.64
C GLY A 64 -1.05 -15.10 -5.72
N GLU A 65 -0.86 -14.28 -4.68
CA GLU A 65 -1.93 -13.86 -3.78
C GLU A 65 -3.05 -13.11 -4.53
N TYR A 66 -2.68 -12.24 -5.47
CA TYR A 66 -3.62 -11.54 -6.33
C TYR A 66 -4.42 -12.51 -7.22
N ALA A 67 -3.77 -13.49 -7.85
CA ALA A 67 -4.44 -14.49 -8.68
C ALA A 67 -5.45 -15.30 -7.87
N ASP A 68 -5.06 -15.74 -6.67
CA ASP A 68 -5.93 -16.43 -5.73
C ASP A 68 -7.14 -15.58 -5.30
N GLN A 69 -6.91 -14.29 -5.05
CA GLN A 69 -7.98 -13.35 -4.73
C GLN A 69 -8.93 -13.13 -5.91
N LEU A 70 -8.39 -12.99 -7.12
CA LEU A 70 -9.17 -12.80 -8.34
C LEU A 70 -10.00 -14.04 -8.67
N ALA A 71 -9.46 -15.24 -8.46
CA ALA A 71 -10.19 -16.50 -8.62
C ALA A 71 -11.40 -16.59 -7.70
N ARG A 72 -11.29 -16.07 -6.48
CA ARG A 72 -12.39 -16.02 -5.50
C ARG A 72 -13.36 -14.85 -5.74
N GLN A 73 -12.87 -13.71 -6.24
CA GLN A 73 -13.66 -12.51 -6.55
C GLN A 73 -13.26 -11.93 -7.92
N PRO A 74 -13.87 -12.40 -9.02
CA PRO A 74 -13.52 -11.99 -10.39
C PRO A 74 -13.80 -10.52 -10.71
N TRP A 75 -14.57 -9.82 -9.87
CA TRP A 75 -14.88 -8.40 -10.08
C TRP A 75 -13.94 -7.46 -9.34
N THR A 76 -12.87 -7.98 -8.74
CA THR A 76 -11.82 -7.17 -8.13
C THR A 76 -11.14 -6.32 -9.21
N ARG A 77 -11.37 -5.00 -9.17
CA ARG A 77 -10.75 -4.07 -10.13
C ARG A 77 -9.32 -3.73 -9.76
N SER A 78 -9.07 -3.55 -8.46
CA SER A 78 -7.74 -3.26 -7.95
C SER A 78 -7.56 -3.75 -6.53
N VAL A 79 -6.31 -3.95 -6.13
CA VAL A 79 -5.90 -4.37 -4.78
C VAL A 79 -4.78 -3.48 -4.27
N CYS A 80 -4.75 -3.23 -2.97
CA CYS A 80 -3.60 -2.58 -2.33
C CYS A 80 -2.51 -3.63 -2.07
N GLY A 81 -1.31 -3.38 -2.56
CA GLY A 81 -0.11 -4.15 -2.30
C GLY A 81 0.91 -3.34 -1.50
N LEU A 82 1.62 -4.04 -0.62
CA LEU A 82 2.82 -3.54 0.05
C LEU A 82 4.02 -4.31 -0.52
N PHE A 83 5.07 -3.59 -0.88
CA PHE A 83 6.25 -4.16 -1.53
C PHE A 83 7.49 -3.78 -0.73
N LYS A 84 8.29 -4.77 -0.34
CA LYS A 84 9.48 -4.58 0.48
C LYS A 84 10.73 -4.43 -0.35
N ASP A 85 11.60 -3.53 0.08
CA ASP A 85 12.94 -3.33 -0.48
C ASP A 85 12.94 -3.34 -2.02
N VAL A 86 12.17 -2.44 -2.63
CA VAL A 86 12.00 -2.32 -4.07
C VAL A 86 12.73 -1.09 -4.61
N ALA A 87 13.20 -1.19 -5.86
CA ALA A 87 13.84 -0.10 -6.58
C ALA A 87 12.96 0.41 -7.72
N LEU A 88 12.95 1.73 -7.92
CA LEU A 88 12.40 2.33 -9.13
C LEU A 88 13.44 2.29 -10.24
N VAL A 89 13.07 1.69 -11.37
CA VAL A 89 13.99 1.47 -12.49
C VAL A 89 13.36 2.03 -13.76
N PRO A 90 14.10 2.82 -14.56
CA PRO A 90 13.61 3.26 -15.85
C PRO A 90 13.54 2.06 -16.82
N ARG A 91 12.47 1.97 -17.61
CA ARG A 91 12.27 0.97 -18.68
C ARG A 91 11.74 1.66 -19.92
N GLY A 92 12.64 2.03 -20.83
CA GLY A 92 12.30 2.85 -21.99
C GLY A 92 11.74 4.20 -21.54
N ASN A 93 10.54 4.54 -22.02
CA ASN A 93 9.83 5.77 -21.63
C ASN A 93 8.88 5.58 -20.42
N THR A 94 9.03 4.48 -19.69
CA THR A 94 8.19 4.13 -18.53
C THR A 94 9.06 3.80 -17.34
N TRP A 95 8.43 3.57 -16.19
CA TRP A 95 9.10 3.15 -14.96
C TRP A 95 8.53 1.83 -14.48
N VAL A 96 9.38 1.04 -13.85
CA VAL A 96 8.98 -0.21 -13.20
C VAL A 96 9.45 -0.22 -11.75
N LEU A 97 8.70 -0.93 -10.93
CA LEU A 97 9.10 -1.28 -9.57
C LEU A 97 9.75 -2.66 -9.62
N ARG A 98 11.01 -2.77 -9.19
CA ARG A 98 11.79 -4.02 -9.26
C ARG A 98 12.13 -4.54 -7.87
N ASP A 99 11.88 -5.82 -7.62
CA ASP A 99 12.24 -6.50 -6.37
C ASP A 99 13.73 -6.89 -6.32
N GLN A 100 14.13 -7.67 -5.31
CA GLN A 100 15.52 -8.16 -5.17
C GLN A 100 15.83 -9.31 -6.14
N ALA A 101 14.82 -10.08 -6.56
CA ALA A 101 14.97 -11.18 -7.51
C ALA A 101 15.06 -10.70 -8.98
N GLY A 102 14.86 -9.40 -9.21
CA GLY A 102 14.89 -8.78 -10.53
C GLY A 102 13.54 -8.80 -11.25
N GLN A 103 12.48 -9.33 -10.64
CA GLN A 103 11.13 -9.24 -11.18
C GLN A 103 10.62 -7.81 -11.05
N ALA A 104 9.84 -7.38 -12.04
CA ALA A 104 9.44 -5.99 -12.14
C ALA A 104 7.99 -5.83 -12.58
N LEU A 105 7.27 -4.94 -11.89
CA LEU A 105 5.90 -4.56 -12.22
C LEU A 105 5.87 -3.13 -12.80
N PRO A 106 5.04 -2.86 -13.83
CA PRO A 106 4.92 -1.51 -14.41
C PRO A 106 4.38 -0.50 -13.40
N LEU A 107 4.87 0.74 -13.42
CA LEU A 107 4.31 1.87 -12.69
C LEU A 107 3.47 2.75 -13.62
N ILE A 108 2.36 3.29 -13.11
CA ILE A 108 1.60 4.31 -13.83
C ILE A 108 2.46 5.57 -14.02
N ALA A 109 2.50 6.05 -15.26
CA ALA A 109 3.34 7.17 -15.70
C ALA A 109 2.79 8.55 -15.27
N ARG A 110 2.49 8.74 -13.98
CA ARG A 110 2.03 10.02 -13.43
C ARG A 110 2.90 10.59 -12.31
N ASN A 111 3.39 9.74 -11.41
CA ASN A 111 3.99 10.18 -10.14
C ASN A 111 5.45 9.73 -9.90
N HIS A 112 6.13 9.19 -10.91
CA HIS A 112 7.48 8.63 -10.74
C HIS A 112 8.52 9.68 -10.28
N TRP A 113 8.41 10.95 -10.70
CA TRP A 113 9.33 12.01 -10.26
C TRP A 113 9.24 12.32 -8.76
N LYS A 114 8.02 12.35 -8.20
CA LYS A 114 7.84 12.51 -6.74
C LYS A 114 8.49 11.37 -5.98
N LEU A 115 8.27 10.15 -6.47
CA LEU A 115 8.88 8.95 -5.90
C LEU A 115 10.40 8.97 -5.95
N LEU A 116 10.99 9.37 -7.08
CA LEU A 116 12.43 9.54 -7.22
C LEU A 116 12.96 10.63 -6.28
N ALA A 117 12.26 11.74 -6.13
CA ALA A 117 12.65 12.80 -5.20
C ALA A 117 12.61 12.34 -3.73
N LEU A 118 11.64 11.51 -3.35
CA LEU A 118 11.53 10.95 -2.00
C LEU A 118 12.57 9.86 -1.73
N THR A 119 12.89 9.04 -2.73
CA THR A 119 13.78 7.88 -2.57
C THR A 119 15.24 8.20 -2.85
N GLY A 120 15.53 9.24 -3.64
CA GLY A 120 16.87 9.50 -4.16
C GLY A 120 17.40 8.36 -5.06
N GLY A 121 16.53 7.46 -5.53
CA GLY A 121 16.92 6.23 -6.23
C GLY A 121 17.33 5.07 -5.31
N ALA A 122 17.27 5.24 -3.98
CA ALA A 122 17.48 4.15 -3.04
C ALA A 122 16.34 3.12 -3.11
N ARG A 123 16.62 1.91 -2.64
CA ARG A 123 15.59 0.90 -2.39
C ARG A 123 14.72 1.35 -1.21
N CYS A 124 13.43 1.04 -1.26
CA CYS A 124 12.45 1.49 -0.29
C CYS A 124 11.31 0.48 -0.15
N ASP A 125 10.50 0.60 0.90
CA ASP A 125 9.21 -0.09 0.92
C ASP A 125 8.16 0.80 0.26
N LEU A 126 7.27 0.20 -0.53
CA LEU A 126 6.24 0.92 -1.28
C LEU A 126 4.85 0.38 -0.99
N ALA A 127 3.90 1.27 -0.72
CA ALA A 127 2.48 0.98 -0.80
C ALA A 127 1.95 1.43 -2.17
N ALA A 128 1.28 0.54 -2.90
CA ALA A 128 0.73 0.84 -4.21
C ALA A 128 -0.58 0.08 -4.47
N GLU A 129 -1.44 0.65 -5.30
CA GLU A 129 -2.62 -0.04 -5.83
C GLU A 129 -2.25 -0.74 -7.14
N TRP A 130 -2.62 -2.01 -7.29
CA TRP A 130 -2.45 -2.81 -8.50
C TRP A 130 -3.79 -2.98 -9.20
N ASP A 131 -3.88 -2.59 -10.47
CA ASP A 131 -5.10 -2.67 -11.29
C ASP A 131 -5.18 -3.93 -12.18
N GLY A 132 -4.25 -4.87 -12.01
CA GLY A 132 -4.08 -6.03 -12.91
C GLY A 132 -3.05 -5.82 -14.01
N THR A 133 -2.58 -4.58 -14.23
CA THR A 133 -1.63 -4.22 -15.30
C THR A 133 -0.49 -3.32 -14.83
N SER A 134 -0.77 -2.40 -13.91
CA SER A 134 0.16 -1.39 -13.45
C SER A 134 -0.06 -1.01 -11.99
N LEU A 135 1.02 -0.57 -11.36
CA LEU A 135 1.05 -0.07 -9.99
C LEU A 135 0.84 1.44 -9.98
N GLN A 136 -0.16 1.89 -9.21
CA GLN A 136 -0.37 3.26 -8.82
C GLN A 136 0.22 3.48 -7.42
N PRO A 137 1.34 4.21 -7.28
CA PRO A 137 1.94 4.43 -5.97
C PRO A 137 1.05 5.27 -5.06
N LEU A 138 0.98 4.85 -3.79
CA LEU A 138 0.20 5.51 -2.73
C LEU A 138 1.11 6.14 -1.67
N GLY A 139 2.22 5.48 -1.35
CA GLY A 139 3.18 5.98 -0.40
C GLY A 139 4.46 5.17 -0.35
N VAL A 140 5.48 5.73 0.29
CA VAL A 140 6.81 5.13 0.41
C VAL A 140 7.26 5.18 1.86
N ALA A 141 7.87 4.08 2.34
CA ALA A 141 8.61 4.04 3.59
C ALA A 141 10.12 4.02 3.30
N LEU A 142 10.84 4.99 3.85
CA LEU A 142 12.29 5.09 3.73
C LEU A 142 12.86 5.83 4.94
N GLY A 143 13.94 5.31 5.53
CA GLY A 143 14.62 5.94 6.66
C GLY A 143 13.74 6.09 7.91
N GLY A 144 12.92 5.08 8.21
CA GLY A 144 12.02 5.08 9.37
C GLY A 144 10.89 6.11 9.28
N ARG A 145 10.49 6.50 8.06
CA ARG A 145 9.39 7.42 7.81
C ARG A 145 8.56 6.95 6.64
N PHE A 146 7.25 7.09 6.78
CA PHE A 146 6.31 6.88 5.69
C PHE A 146 5.79 8.22 5.13
N ARG A 147 5.69 8.31 3.81
CA ARG A 147 5.26 9.51 3.07
C ARG A 147 4.20 9.11 2.03
N ALA A 148 3.05 9.76 2.05
CA ALA A 148 2.05 9.64 0.97
C ALA A 148 2.48 10.45 -0.28
N ILE A 149 2.01 10.05 -1.46
CA ILE A 149 2.43 10.61 -2.78
C ILE A 149 1.31 11.40 -3.47
#